data_AF-A0A976L917-F1
#
_entry.id   AF-A0A976L917-F1
#
_cell.length_a   1.000
_cell.length_b   1.000
_cell.length_c   1.000
_cell.angle_alpha   90.00
_cell.angle_beta   90.00
_cell.angle_gamma   90.00
#
_symmetry.space_group_name_H-M   'P 1'
#
loop_
_entity.id
_entity.type
_entity.pdbx_description
1 polymer ?
#
loop_
_entity_poly.entity_id
_entity_poly.type
_entity_poly.pdbx_seq_one_letter_code
_entity_poly.pdbx_strand_id
1 'polypeptide(L)'
;MVETLGKIAALSWASLFLVACSTPAPEPVVVRQPDPVHGKSIFKAQCASCHEQGRKNAPSIKDAEEWDLQTLKAPGVLARHGTLKGSLGAPRFSALSKSDEVDVLTYIEGQVNEVDPRY
;
A
#
# COMPACT_ATOMS: atom_id res chain seq x y z
N MET A 1 -16.42 -59.60 48.97
CA MET A 1 -15.08 -60.22 49.02
C MET A 1 -14.25 -59.48 47.97
N VAL A 2 -13.51 -58.44 48.42
CA VAL A 2 -12.03 -58.31 48.31
C VAL A 2 -11.60 -58.06 46.85
N GLU A 3 -11.16 -56.87 46.42
CA GLU A 3 -9.81 -56.28 46.51
C GLU A 3 -9.56 -55.66 45.10
N THR A 4 -8.94 -54.52 44.81
CA THR A 4 -7.80 -53.83 45.43
C THR A 4 -7.76 -52.37 44.91
N LEU A 5 -7.38 -51.46 45.81
CA LEU A 5 -7.00 -50.08 45.52
C LEU A 5 -5.67 -50.02 44.75
N GLY A 6 -5.66 -49.33 43.60
CA GLY A 6 -4.46 -48.85 42.93
C GLY A 6 -4.33 -47.33 43.08
N LYS A 7 -3.45 -46.91 43.99
CA LYS A 7 -3.06 -45.51 44.25
C LYS A 7 -2.39 -44.91 43.00
N ILE A 8 -3.02 -43.91 42.38
CA ILE A 8 -2.31 -42.95 41.52
C ILE A 8 -1.99 -41.72 42.36
N ALA A 9 -0.70 -41.55 42.60
CA ALA A 9 -0.12 -40.51 43.42
C ALA A 9 -0.29 -39.12 42.79
N ALA A 10 -0.67 -38.19 43.67
CA ALA A 10 -0.37 -36.77 43.69
C ALA A 10 0.00 -36.09 42.36
N LEU A 11 -0.95 -35.28 41.89
CA LEU A 11 -0.75 -34.08 41.09
C LEU A 11 0.47 -33.29 41.58
N SER A 12 1.53 -33.22 40.77
CA SER A 12 2.55 -32.17 40.85
C SER A 12 2.42 -31.28 39.62
N TRP A 13 1.58 -30.26 39.76
CA TRP A 13 1.34 -29.21 38.76
C TRP A 13 1.83 -27.90 39.39
N ALA A 14 2.99 -27.98 40.02
CA ALA A 14 3.65 -26.81 40.56
C ALA A 14 4.19 -25.99 39.38
N SER A 15 3.60 -24.82 39.21
CA SER A 15 4.27 -23.60 38.73
C SER A 15 4.75 -23.60 37.28
N LEU A 16 3.90 -23.06 36.40
CA LEU A 16 4.35 -22.18 35.33
C LEU A 16 3.31 -21.08 35.12
N PHE A 17 3.23 -20.16 36.09
CA PHE A 17 2.66 -18.84 35.86
C PHE A 17 3.79 -17.81 35.89
N LEU A 18 3.78 -16.97 34.85
CA LEU A 18 4.49 -15.69 34.69
C LEU A 18 5.93 -15.73 34.17
N VAL A 19 6.09 -16.07 32.89
CA VAL A 19 7.02 -15.30 32.05
C VAL A 19 6.18 -14.19 31.40
N ALA A 20 6.13 -13.04 32.05
CA ALA A 20 5.70 -11.81 31.41
C ALA A 20 6.81 -11.39 30.43
N CYS A 21 6.64 -11.75 29.16
CA CYS A 21 7.39 -11.13 28.08
C CYS A 21 7.10 -9.62 28.16
N SER A 22 8.10 -8.82 28.54
CA SER A 22 7.99 -7.37 28.47
C SER A 22 8.01 -6.98 26.99
N THR A 23 6.84 -6.91 26.37
CA THR A 23 6.69 -6.34 25.05
C THR A 23 7.05 -4.86 25.15
N PRO A 24 8.10 -4.38 24.45
CA PRO A 24 8.36 -2.94 24.43
C PRO A 24 7.13 -2.23 23.85
N ALA A 25 6.72 -1.14 24.51
CA ALA A 25 5.66 -0.28 23.99
C ALA A 25 6.05 0.20 22.58
N PRO A 26 5.15 0.16 21.59
CA PRO A 26 5.49 0.59 20.24
C PRO A 26 5.93 2.06 20.29
N GLU A 27 7.17 2.34 19.91
CA GLU A 27 7.64 3.70 19.71
C GLU A 27 6.80 4.36 18.60
N PRO A 28 6.46 5.67 18.72
CA PRO A 28 5.66 6.35 17.72
C PRO A 28 6.42 6.37 16.39
N VAL A 29 5.95 5.57 15.42
CA VAL A 29 6.43 5.64 14.05
C VAL A 29 5.91 6.94 13.45
N VAL A 30 6.82 7.89 13.22
CA VAL A 30 6.50 9.12 12.50
C VAL A 30 6.30 8.77 11.03
N VAL A 31 5.04 8.62 10.62
CA VAL A 31 4.68 8.45 9.21
C VAL A 31 4.77 9.82 8.53
N ARG A 32 5.66 9.92 7.54
CA ARG A 32 5.75 11.05 6.63
C ARG A 32 4.39 11.26 5.92
N GLN A 33 3.97 12.51 5.78
CA GLN A 33 2.84 12.86 4.92
C GLN A 33 3.24 12.78 3.44
N PRO A 34 2.32 12.40 2.53
CA PRO A 34 2.57 12.47 1.09
C PRO A 34 2.94 13.89 0.64
N ASP A 35 3.88 14.00 -0.30
CA ASP A 35 4.29 15.27 -0.90
C ASP A 35 3.82 15.34 -2.38
N PRO A 36 2.67 15.99 -2.66
CA PRO A 36 2.17 16.12 -4.02
C PRO A 36 3.03 17.02 -4.92
N VAL A 37 3.88 17.89 -4.37
CA VAL A 37 4.79 18.74 -5.16
C VAL A 37 5.94 17.89 -5.72
N HIS A 38 6.49 16.99 -4.90
CA HIS A 38 7.42 15.96 -5.39
C HIS A 38 6.72 15.01 -6.36
N GLY A 39 5.51 14.57 -6.04
CA GLY A 39 4.66 13.74 -6.91
C GLY A 39 4.44 14.34 -8.30
N LYS A 40 4.19 15.66 -8.38
CA LYS A 40 4.09 16.40 -9.64
C LYS A 40 5.36 16.31 -10.48
N SER A 41 6.53 16.36 -9.83
CA SER A 41 7.82 16.28 -10.51
C SER A 41 8.05 14.89 -11.11
N ILE A 42 7.72 13.84 -10.35
CA ILE A 42 7.72 12.45 -10.85
C ILE A 42 6.75 12.29 -12.02
N PHE A 43 5.51 12.77 -11.87
CA PHE A 43 4.49 12.68 -12.90
C PHE A 43 4.98 13.30 -14.22
N LYS A 44 5.53 14.50 -14.18
CA LYS A 44 6.05 15.19 -15.36
C LYS A 44 7.21 14.42 -16.01
N ALA A 45 8.13 13.91 -15.20
CA ALA A 45 9.32 13.22 -15.70
C ALA A 45 8.98 11.85 -16.33
N GLN A 46 7.96 11.17 -15.82
CA GLN A 46 7.78 9.74 -16.11
C GLN A 46 6.40 9.38 -16.64
N CYS A 47 5.33 10.02 -16.15
CA CYS A 47 3.94 9.61 -16.42
C CYS A 47 3.26 10.46 -17.51
N ALA A 48 3.62 11.74 -17.62
CA ALA A 48 2.96 12.74 -18.46
C ALA A 48 2.94 12.38 -19.95
N SER A 49 3.97 11.67 -20.43
CA SER A 49 4.02 11.23 -21.83
C SER A 49 2.81 10.39 -22.28
N CYS A 50 2.14 9.71 -21.34
CA CYS A 50 0.90 9.00 -21.58
C CYS A 50 -0.30 9.73 -20.94
N HIS A 51 -0.20 10.12 -19.67
CA HIS A 51 -1.36 10.58 -18.89
C HIS A 51 -1.68 12.08 -19.01
N GLU A 52 -0.81 12.93 -19.56
CA GLU A 52 -1.11 14.37 -19.61
C GLU A 52 -2.24 14.73 -20.60
N GLN A 53 -2.37 13.94 -21.67
CA GLN A 53 -3.36 14.13 -22.73
C GLN A 53 -4.05 12.82 -23.12
N GLY A 54 -3.97 11.79 -22.27
CA GLY A 54 -4.59 10.49 -22.52
C GLY A 54 -4.06 9.72 -23.75
N ARG A 55 -2.74 9.78 -24.00
CA ARG A 55 -2.12 9.11 -25.14
C ARG A 55 -2.08 7.61 -24.93
N LYS A 56 -2.20 6.85 -26.03
CA LYS A 56 -2.19 5.38 -26.02
C LYS A 56 -3.29 4.77 -25.14
N ASN A 57 -4.46 5.42 -25.10
CA ASN A 57 -5.61 5.01 -24.28
C ASN A 57 -5.33 5.01 -22.77
N ALA A 58 -4.34 5.80 -22.32
CA ALA A 58 -4.17 6.08 -20.90
C ALA A 58 -5.24 7.09 -20.47
N PRO A 59 -5.70 7.06 -19.21
CA PRO A 59 -6.59 8.10 -18.69
C PRO A 59 -5.84 9.44 -18.62
N SER A 60 -6.46 10.47 -19.17
CA SER A 60 -5.99 11.85 -19.18
C SER A 60 -6.15 12.46 -17.78
N ILE A 61 -5.11 13.09 -17.25
CA ILE A 61 -5.18 13.81 -15.96
C ILE A 61 -6.14 15.02 -16.00
N LYS A 62 -6.63 15.38 -17.18
CA LYS A 62 -7.58 16.48 -17.40
C LYS A 62 -9.03 16.02 -17.50
N ASP A 63 -9.27 14.71 -17.45
CA ASP A 63 -10.59 14.12 -17.57
C ASP A 63 -10.81 13.15 -16.40
N ALA A 64 -11.57 13.59 -15.40
CA ALA A 64 -11.81 12.80 -14.20
C ALA A 64 -12.64 11.53 -14.49
N GLU A 65 -13.48 11.52 -15.53
CA GLU A 65 -14.34 10.38 -15.85
C GLU A 65 -13.54 9.18 -16.39
N GLU A 66 -12.32 9.41 -16.90
CA GLU A 66 -11.41 8.34 -17.33
C GLU A 66 -10.70 7.64 -16.16
N TRP A 67 -10.73 8.21 -14.94
CA TRP A 67 -10.06 7.67 -13.77
C TRP A 67 -11.02 6.91 -12.84
N ASP A 68 -10.74 5.62 -12.63
CA ASP A 68 -11.33 4.86 -11.53
C ASP A 68 -10.48 5.02 -10.25
N LEU A 69 -10.98 5.78 -9.29
CA LEU A 69 -10.31 5.98 -8.00
C LEU A 69 -10.09 4.70 -7.21
N GLN A 70 -11.00 3.72 -7.31
CA GLN A 70 -10.83 2.47 -6.56
C GLN A 70 -9.59 1.74 -7.06
N THR A 71 -9.39 1.75 -8.38
CA THR A 71 -8.17 1.25 -9.01
C THR A 71 -6.96 2.11 -8.67
N LEU A 72 -7.07 3.44 -8.68
CA LEU A 72 -5.97 4.36 -8.34
C LEU A 72 -5.46 4.16 -6.91
N LYS A 73 -6.36 3.91 -5.96
CA LYS A 73 -6.07 3.67 -4.54
C LYS A 73 -5.71 2.22 -4.22
N ALA A 74 -5.80 1.32 -5.20
CA ALA A 74 -5.54 -0.08 -4.99
C ALA A 74 -4.05 -0.33 -4.64
N PRO A 75 -3.76 -1.13 -3.60
CA PRO A 75 -2.40 -1.50 -3.27
C PRO A 75 -1.68 -2.12 -4.47
N GLY A 76 -0.49 -1.60 -4.77
CA GLY A 76 0.33 -2.09 -5.87
C GLY A 76 -0.18 -1.72 -7.26
N VAL A 77 -1.05 -0.71 -7.41
CA VAL A 77 -1.52 -0.22 -8.72
C VAL A 77 -0.35 0.06 -9.68
N LEU A 78 0.73 0.69 -9.22
CA LEU A 78 1.91 0.98 -10.03
C LEU A 78 2.72 -0.28 -10.38
N ALA A 79 2.77 -1.27 -9.48
CA ALA A 79 3.37 -2.56 -9.79
C ALA A 79 2.59 -3.29 -10.88
N ARG A 80 1.25 -3.27 -10.83
CA ARG A 80 0.37 -3.83 -11.88
C ARG A 80 0.50 -3.04 -13.18
N HIS A 81 0.54 -1.72 -13.12
CA HIS A 81 0.78 -0.85 -14.28
C HIS A 81 2.09 -1.22 -14.98
N GLY A 82 3.16 -1.49 -14.22
CA GLY A 82 4.45 -1.97 -14.75
C GLY A 82 4.40 -3.33 -15.46
N THR A 83 3.31 -4.09 -15.33
CA THR A 83 3.12 -5.37 -16.04
C THR A 83 2.37 -5.23 -17.36
N LEU A 84 1.84 -4.05 -17.68
CA LEU A 84 1.14 -3.81 -18.94
C LEU A 84 2.13 -3.99 -20.11
N LYS A 85 1.79 -4.85 -21.07
CA LYS A 85 2.71 -5.24 -22.15
C LYS A 85 3.05 -4.06 -23.07
N GLY A 86 4.27 -4.03 -23.58
CA GLY A 86 4.72 -3.08 -24.60
C GLY A 86 4.87 -1.66 -24.05
N SER A 87 4.39 -0.67 -24.82
CA SER A 87 4.64 0.73 -24.50
C SER A 87 3.77 1.30 -23.36
N LEU A 88 2.90 0.46 -22.77
CA LEU A 88 1.95 0.79 -21.71
C LEU A 88 2.46 0.44 -20.30
N GLY A 89 3.45 -0.45 -20.15
CA GLY A 89 3.94 -0.85 -18.82
C GLY A 89 5.38 -1.35 -18.71
N ALA A 90 6.08 -1.71 -19.80
CA ALA A 90 7.47 -2.19 -19.71
C ALA A 90 8.53 -1.04 -19.71
N PRO A 91 9.72 -1.24 -19.13
CA PRO A 91 10.26 -0.49 -18.00
C PRO A 91 10.72 0.92 -18.41
N ARG A 92 9.78 1.87 -18.50
CA ARG A 92 10.12 3.30 -18.66
C ARG A 92 10.10 4.08 -17.36
N PHE A 93 9.40 3.55 -16.36
CA PHE A 93 9.35 4.13 -15.03
C PHE A 93 10.51 3.53 -14.26
N SER A 94 11.51 4.34 -13.90
CA SER A 94 12.56 3.92 -12.99
C SER A 94 11.92 3.28 -11.75
N ALA A 95 12.60 2.34 -11.09
CA ALA A 95 12.09 1.77 -9.83
C ALA A 95 11.82 2.89 -8.82
N LEU A 96 10.57 3.31 -8.72
CA LEU A 96 10.12 4.30 -7.75
C LEU A 96 10.28 3.72 -6.36
N SER A 97 10.71 4.53 -5.39
CA SER A 97 10.59 4.14 -3.99
C SER A 97 9.12 4.08 -3.59
N LYS A 98 8.79 3.36 -2.51
CA LYS A 98 7.40 3.34 -2.01
C LYS A 98 6.88 4.72 -1.62
N SER A 99 7.76 5.60 -1.14
CA SER A 99 7.41 6.99 -0.88
C SER A 99 7.14 7.79 -2.16
N ASP A 100 7.91 7.56 -3.22
CA ASP A 100 7.67 8.22 -4.52
C ASP A 100 6.37 7.73 -5.18
N GLU A 101 6.07 6.43 -5.05
CA GLU A 101 4.80 5.84 -5.49
C GLU A 101 3.61 6.54 -4.82
N VAL A 102 3.71 6.79 -3.51
CA VAL A 102 2.65 7.48 -2.75
C VAL A 102 2.52 8.93 -3.21
N ASP A 103 3.62 9.66 -3.33
CA ASP A 103 3.60 11.07 -3.75
C ASP A 103 2.95 11.26 -5.13
N VAL A 104 3.32 10.42 -6.11
CA VAL A 104 2.78 10.54 -7.47
C VAL A 104 1.30 10.16 -7.53
N LEU A 105 0.87 9.16 -6.78
CA LEU A 105 -0.54 8.78 -6.70
C LEU A 105 -1.37 9.87 -6.01
N THR A 106 -0.86 10.48 -4.94
CA THR A 106 -1.50 11.62 -4.28
C THR A 106 -1.59 12.83 -5.21
N TYR A 107 -0.56 13.10 -6.02
CA TYR A 107 -0.63 14.16 -7.03
C TYR A 107 -1.72 13.88 -8.07
N ILE A 108 -1.78 12.66 -8.63
CA ILE A 108 -2.79 12.29 -9.63
C ILE A 108 -4.20 12.42 -9.04
N GLU A 109 -4.44 11.87 -7.86
CA GLU A 109 -5.72 11.99 -7.15
C GLU A 109 -6.11 13.45 -6.95
N GLY A 110 -5.18 14.29 -6.48
CA GLY A 110 -5.44 15.71 -6.28
C GLY A 110 -5.81 16.44 -7.57
N GLN A 111 -5.22 16.08 -8.71
CA GLN A 111 -5.58 16.68 -10.01
C GLN A 111 -6.94 16.18 -10.52
N VAL A 112 -7.22 14.89 -10.37
CA VAL A 112 -8.52 14.31 -10.76
C VAL A 112 -9.65 14.94 -9.94
N ASN A 113 -9.48 15.06 -8.62
CA ASN A 113 -10.44 15.71 -7.73
C ASN A 113 -10.57 17.23 -7.99
N GLU A 114 -9.53 17.90 -8.48
CA GLU A 114 -9.60 19.31 -8.89
C GLU A 114 -10.45 19.48 -10.16
N VAL A 115 -10.43 18.51 -11.07
CA VAL A 115 -11.27 18.50 -12.28
C VAL A 115 -12.74 18.20 -11.93
N ASP A 116 -12.99 17.18 -11.12
CA ASP A 116 -14.33 16.83 -10.63
C ASP A 116 -14.25 16.31 -9.19
N PRO A 117 -14.76 17.05 -8.19
CA PRO A 117 -14.69 16.67 -6.77
C PRO A 117 -15.53 15.43 -6.37
N ARG A 118 -16.24 14.81 -7.32
CA ARG A 118 -16.87 13.49 -7.10
C ARG A 118 -15.85 12.36 -7.11
N TYR A 119 -14.68 12.61 -7.68
CA TYR A 119 -13.51 11.73 -7.78
C TYR A 119 -12.40 12.27 -6.86
#